data_AF-A0A967P5Y9-F1
#
_entry.id   AF-A0A967P5Y9-F1
#
_cell.length_a   1.000
_cell.length_b   1.000
_cell.length_c   1.000
_cell.angle_alpha   90.00
_cell.angle_beta   90.00
_cell.angle_gamma   90.00
#
_symmetry.space_group_name_H-M   'P 1'
#
loop_
_entity.id
_entity.type
_entity.pdbx_description
1 polymer ?
#
loop_
_entity_poly.entity_id
_entity_poly.type
_entity_poly.pdbx_seq_one_letter_code
_entity_poly.pdbx_strand_id
1 'polypeptide(L)'
;MLFRAGELFDGSFDNSIFIFAFFIVVVFIIYHIQSNTYVLGALVLPLVFLITLPSIVFPTDLVNAGDPGENPVLLIHIFITFLSQAIFTLAFFAGLLYLFQQNRIKSKKISGLLKKFPSLSTLDSINHFCLLIGFPLLTIGLALGIIFTKSKWDVFLRLQQKEIWAIITWFLYAFLIYGRLGIGWKGRKAAIGAIVGFVVIVITFIALGYLQAD
;
A
#
# COMPACT_ATOMS: atom_id res chain seq x y z
N MET A 1 -14.26 -17.05 -30.12
CA MET A 1 -13.29 -17.35 -29.04
C MET A 1 -13.49 -16.28 -27.97
N LEU A 2 -14.37 -16.56 -27.01
CA LEU A 2 -14.78 -15.60 -25.97
C LEU A 2 -13.77 -15.68 -24.83
N PHE A 3 -12.80 -14.78 -24.80
CA PHE A 3 -11.91 -14.64 -23.64
C PHE A 3 -12.72 -14.09 -22.47
N ARG A 4 -12.74 -14.83 -21.35
CA ARG A 4 -13.36 -14.38 -20.10
C ARG A 4 -12.57 -13.17 -19.58
N ALA A 5 -13.30 -12.15 -19.16
CA ALA A 5 -12.76 -10.85 -18.74
C ALA A 5 -11.89 -10.86 -17.46
N GLY A 6 -11.57 -12.04 -16.92
CA GLY A 6 -10.65 -12.27 -15.79
C GLY A 6 -9.25 -12.74 -16.21
N GLU A 7 -9.10 -13.39 -17.37
CA GLU A 7 -7.89 -14.20 -17.68
C GLU A 7 -6.64 -13.39 -18.09
N LEU A 8 -6.77 -12.09 -18.34
CA LEU A 8 -5.67 -11.29 -18.89
C LEU A 8 -4.85 -10.55 -17.84
N PHE A 9 -5.18 -10.71 -16.55
CA PHE A 9 -4.41 -10.20 -15.42
C PHE A 9 -4.22 -11.21 -14.28
N ASP A 10 -4.29 -12.50 -14.58
CA ASP A 10 -3.84 -13.56 -13.68
C ASP A 10 -2.32 -13.71 -13.73
N GLY A 11 -1.60 -12.59 -13.60
CA GLY A 11 -0.22 -12.65 -13.13
C GLY A 11 -0.36 -13.28 -11.77
N SER A 12 0.05 -14.55 -11.63
CA SER A 12 -0.28 -15.39 -10.46
C SER A 12 -0.27 -14.49 -9.22
N PHE A 13 -1.38 -14.47 -8.49
CA PHE A 13 -1.57 -13.58 -7.34
C PHE A 13 -0.32 -13.58 -6.43
N ASP A 14 0.35 -14.73 -6.37
CA ASP A 14 1.67 -14.97 -5.82
C ASP A 14 2.76 -14.01 -6.32
N ASN A 15 2.97 -13.87 -7.64
CA ASN A 15 3.96 -12.94 -8.21
C ASN A 15 3.69 -11.48 -7.79
N SER A 16 2.42 -11.07 -7.75
CA SER A 16 2.05 -9.72 -7.32
C SER A 16 2.36 -9.48 -5.84
N ILE A 17 2.16 -10.48 -4.98
CA ILE A 17 2.53 -10.43 -3.56
C ILE A 17 4.04 -10.31 -3.39
N PHE A 18 4.83 -11.11 -4.10
CA PHE A 18 6.30 -11.05 -4.00
C PHE A 18 6.86 -9.71 -4.49
N ILE A 19 6.31 -9.16 -5.59
CA ILE A 19 6.68 -7.83 -6.07
C ILE A 19 6.31 -6.78 -5.02
N PHE A 20 5.12 -6.85 -4.42
CA PHE A 20 4.73 -5.92 -3.37
C PHE A 20 5.65 -5.98 -2.16
N ALA A 21 5.93 -7.19 -1.68
CA ALA A 21 6.87 -7.46 -0.60
C ALA A 21 8.24 -6.85 -0.89
N PHE A 22 8.75 -7.01 -2.11
CA PHE A 22 10.00 -6.39 -2.55
C PHE A 22 9.96 -4.86 -2.42
N PHE A 23 8.92 -4.19 -2.93
CA PHE A 23 8.79 -2.73 -2.79
C PHE A 23 8.70 -2.27 -1.33
N ILE A 24 7.96 -3.00 -0.49
CA ILE A 24 7.88 -2.72 0.96
C ILE A 24 9.28 -2.77 1.58
N VAL A 25 10.05 -3.81 1.29
CA VAL A 25 11.41 -3.98 1.82
C VAL A 25 12.33 -2.88 1.31
N VAL A 26 12.29 -2.55 0.01
CA VAL A 26 13.13 -1.49 -0.58
C VAL A 26 12.81 -0.13 0.03
N VAL A 27 11.53 0.26 0.10
CA VAL A 27 11.10 1.51 0.72
C VAL A 27 11.51 1.55 2.19
N PHE A 28 11.36 0.44 2.90
CA PHE A 28 11.81 0.33 4.29
C PHE A 28 13.32 0.52 4.44
N ILE A 29 14.14 -0.15 3.61
CA ILE A 29 15.60 -0.03 3.65
C ILE A 29 16.04 1.41 3.36
N ILE A 30 15.48 2.03 2.33
CA ILE A 30 15.78 3.44 1.98
C ILE A 30 15.45 4.34 3.17
N TYR A 31 14.28 4.16 3.78
CA TYR A 31 13.88 4.95 4.93
C TYR A 31 14.76 4.67 6.16
N HIS A 32 15.14 3.40 6.39
CA HIS A 32 16.01 2.99 7.49
C HIS A 32 17.39 3.64 7.40
N ILE A 33 17.99 3.65 6.21
CA ILE A 33 19.30 4.28 5.95
C ILE A 33 19.24 5.79 6.23
N GLN A 34 18.13 6.47 5.89
CA GLN A 34 17.99 7.91 6.08
C GLN A 34 17.67 8.32 7.53
N SER A 35 16.94 7.50 8.28
CA SER A 35 16.34 7.89 9.56
C SER A 35 16.86 7.14 10.78
N ASN A 36 17.68 6.11 10.59
CA ASN A 36 18.21 5.24 11.64
C ASN A 36 17.13 4.65 12.58
N THR A 37 15.93 4.42 12.05
CA THR A 37 14.79 3.92 12.82
C THR A 37 14.70 2.39 12.74
N TYR A 38 15.28 1.69 13.71
CA TYR A 38 15.26 0.21 13.76
C TYR A 38 13.87 -0.38 14.06
N VAL A 39 13.03 0.37 14.78
CA VAL A 39 11.74 -0.13 15.28
C VAL A 39 10.73 -0.41 14.17
N LEU A 40 10.76 0.37 13.08
CA LEU A 40 9.87 0.15 11.95
C LEU A 40 10.17 -1.17 11.24
N GLY A 41 11.45 -1.59 11.19
CA GLY A 41 11.85 -2.86 10.57
C GLY A 41 11.32 -4.07 11.30
N ALA A 42 11.28 -4.01 12.62
CA ALA A 42 10.71 -5.09 13.44
C ALA A 42 9.21 -5.32 13.18
N LEU A 43 8.50 -4.34 12.63
CA LEU A 43 7.09 -4.47 12.25
C LEU A 43 6.90 -4.81 10.76
N VAL A 44 7.74 -4.23 9.89
CA VAL A 44 7.67 -4.47 8.45
C VAL A 44 8.08 -5.90 8.09
N LEU A 45 9.12 -6.44 8.72
CA LEU A 45 9.63 -7.79 8.37
C LEU A 45 8.62 -8.91 8.65
N PRO A 46 7.95 -8.98 9.82
CA PRO A 46 6.89 -9.96 10.03
C PRO A 46 5.72 -9.80 9.08
N LEU A 47 5.36 -8.56 8.70
CA LEU A 47 4.31 -8.33 7.71
C LEU A 47 4.71 -8.93 6.35
N VAL A 48 5.92 -8.62 5.87
CA VAL A 48 6.43 -9.16 4.60
C VAL A 48 6.43 -10.69 4.62
N PHE A 49 6.84 -11.30 5.73
CA PHE A 49 6.77 -12.75 5.90
C PHE A 49 5.32 -13.27 5.87
N LEU A 50 4.40 -12.62 6.58
CA LEU A 50 3.00 -13.05 6.64
C LEU A 50 2.26 -12.91 5.31
N ILE A 51 2.56 -11.88 4.51
CA ILE A 51 1.92 -11.70 3.20
C ILE A 51 2.46 -12.69 2.16
N THR A 52 3.74 -13.10 2.24
CA THR A 52 4.34 -14.06 1.29
C THR A 52 4.12 -15.52 1.69
N LEU A 53 3.88 -15.80 2.97
CA LEU A 53 3.72 -17.17 3.48
C LEU A 53 2.64 -17.99 2.76
N PRO A 54 1.41 -17.47 2.49
CA PRO A 54 0.39 -18.23 1.78
C PRO A 54 0.85 -18.69 0.40
N SER A 55 1.55 -17.84 -0.36
CA SER A 55 2.10 -18.17 -1.69
C SER A 55 3.19 -19.22 -1.64
N ILE A 56 3.88 -19.37 -0.50
CA ILE A 56 4.88 -20.43 -0.29
C ILE A 56 4.21 -21.75 0.11
N VAL A 57 3.14 -21.69 0.91
CA VAL A 57 2.45 -22.88 1.47
C VAL A 57 1.44 -23.46 0.48
N PHE A 58 0.77 -22.61 -0.29
CA PHE A 58 -0.24 -22.94 -1.29
C PHE A 58 0.19 -22.38 -2.65
N PRO A 59 1.27 -22.89 -3.26
CA PRO A 59 1.71 -22.40 -4.56
C PRO A 59 0.61 -22.61 -5.59
N THR A 60 0.18 -21.53 -6.24
CA THR A 60 -0.76 -21.62 -7.35
C THR A 60 0.00 -21.95 -8.64
N ASP A 61 -0.62 -22.74 -9.53
CA ASP A 61 -0.02 -23.03 -10.83
C ASP A 61 0.23 -21.72 -11.60
N LEU A 62 1.33 -21.68 -12.36
CA LEU A 62 1.68 -20.55 -13.22
C LEU A 62 0.63 -20.41 -14.32
N VAL A 63 -0.45 -19.67 -14.04
CA VAL A 63 -1.31 -19.14 -15.09
C VAL A 63 -0.45 -18.14 -15.86
N ASN A 64 -0.27 -18.41 -17.16
CA ASN A 64 0.40 -17.49 -18.07
C ASN A 64 -0.48 -16.25 -18.24
N ALA A 65 -0.43 -15.32 -17.30
CA ALA A 65 -0.76 -13.94 -17.61
C ALA A 65 0.12 -13.54 -18.79
N GLY A 66 -0.49 -13.02 -19.85
CA GLY A 66 0.28 -12.51 -20.98
C GLY A 66 1.42 -11.60 -20.51
N ASP A 67 2.54 -11.63 -21.23
CA ASP A 67 3.77 -10.96 -20.82
C ASP A 67 3.51 -9.46 -20.51
N PRO A 68 3.63 -9.02 -19.24
CA PRO A 68 3.44 -7.62 -18.87
C PRO A 68 4.42 -6.70 -19.60
N GLY A 69 5.54 -7.23 -20.09
CA GLY A 69 6.56 -6.54 -20.87
C GLY A 69 6.10 -6.06 -22.24
N GLU A 70 4.99 -6.60 -22.78
CA GLU A 70 4.49 -6.16 -24.09
C GLU A 70 3.88 -4.75 -24.07
N ASN A 71 3.47 -4.25 -22.90
CA ASN A 71 2.90 -2.90 -22.78
C ASN A 71 3.65 -2.04 -21.75
N PRO A 72 4.43 -1.03 -22.19
CA PRO A 72 5.23 -0.20 -21.30
C PRO A 72 4.36 0.62 -20.32
N VAL A 73 3.15 1.02 -20.71
CA VAL A 73 2.21 1.75 -19.83
C VAL A 73 1.81 0.87 -18.65
N LEU A 74 1.60 -0.42 -18.91
CA LEU A 74 1.24 -1.37 -17.87
C LEU A 74 2.39 -1.59 -16.87
N LEU A 75 3.61 -1.77 -17.38
CA LEU A 75 4.79 -1.95 -16.53
C LEU A 75 5.01 -0.73 -15.62
N ILE A 76 4.90 0.48 -16.17
CA ILE A 76 5.02 1.72 -15.40
C ILE A 76 3.87 1.85 -14.39
N HIS A 77 2.64 1.50 -14.77
CA HIS A 77 1.48 1.48 -13.87
C HIS A 77 1.73 0.57 -12.66
N ILE A 78 2.17 -0.66 -12.90
CA ILE A 78 2.51 -1.65 -11.87
C ILE A 78 3.57 -1.04 -10.93
N PHE A 79 4.70 -0.61 -11.47
CA PHE A 79 5.81 -0.06 -10.69
C PHE A 79 5.37 1.10 -9.78
N ILE A 80 4.68 2.10 -10.34
CA ILE A 80 4.25 3.30 -9.61
C ILE A 80 3.22 2.95 -8.54
N THR A 81 2.28 2.05 -8.84
CA THR A 81 1.22 1.66 -7.92
C THR A 81 1.77 0.87 -6.73
N PHE A 82 2.65 -0.11 -6.97
CA PHE A 82 3.30 -0.87 -5.89
C PHE A 82 4.21 0.03 -5.03
N LEU A 83 4.95 0.96 -5.65
CA LEU A 83 5.77 1.93 -4.92
C LEU A 83 4.91 2.83 -4.00
N SER A 84 3.79 3.34 -4.51
CA SER A 84 2.84 4.12 -3.71
C SER A 84 2.32 3.34 -2.50
N GLN A 85 1.86 2.12 -2.72
CA GLN A 85 1.32 1.27 -1.65
C GLN A 85 2.39 0.92 -0.61
N ALA A 86 3.63 0.65 -1.02
CA ALA A 86 4.74 0.40 -0.09
C ALA A 86 5.02 1.62 0.80
N ILE A 87 4.94 2.83 0.26
CA ILE A 87 5.06 4.07 1.04
C ILE A 87 3.88 4.21 2.02
N PHE A 88 2.67 3.82 1.63
CA PHE A 88 1.52 3.80 2.55
C PHE A 88 1.63 2.75 3.65
N THR A 89 2.26 1.60 3.39
CA THR A 89 2.62 0.62 4.44
C THR A 89 3.49 1.25 5.52
N LEU A 90 4.46 2.09 5.13
CA LEU A 90 5.29 2.83 6.08
C LEU A 90 4.45 3.84 6.90
N ALA A 91 3.52 4.55 6.26
CA ALA A 91 2.60 5.46 6.94
C ALA A 91 1.70 4.73 7.97
N PHE A 92 1.23 3.53 7.62
CA PHE A 92 0.44 2.65 8.48
C PHE A 92 1.20 2.28 9.75
N PHE A 93 2.42 1.76 9.61
CA PHE A 93 3.23 1.38 10.77
C PHE A 93 3.62 2.57 11.63
N ALA A 94 3.96 3.72 11.03
CA ALA A 94 4.18 4.95 11.77
C ALA A 94 2.93 5.37 12.56
N GLY A 95 1.73 5.20 11.98
CA GLY A 95 0.45 5.43 12.64
C GLY A 95 0.20 4.49 13.82
N LEU A 96 0.45 3.18 13.65
CA LEU A 96 0.33 2.19 14.73
C LEU A 96 1.27 2.52 15.90
N LEU A 97 2.53 2.80 15.61
CA LEU A 97 3.51 3.20 16.60
C LEU A 97 3.10 4.50 17.32
N TYR A 98 2.55 5.46 16.59
CA TYR A 98 2.08 6.72 17.15
C TYR A 98 0.98 6.47 18.19
N LEU A 99 -0.04 5.67 17.85
CA LEU A 99 -1.14 5.36 18.76
C LEU A 99 -0.68 4.53 19.96
N PHE A 100 0.22 3.57 19.74
CA PHE A 100 0.80 2.76 20.81
C PHE A 100 1.56 3.64 21.81
N GLN A 101 2.46 4.50 21.32
CA GLN A 101 3.26 5.38 22.17
C GLN A 101 2.39 6.44 22.87
N GLN A 102 1.41 7.02 22.17
CA GLN A 102 0.48 7.98 22.75
C GLN A 102 -0.31 7.37 23.92
N ASN A 103 -0.80 6.13 23.77
CA ASN A 103 -1.51 5.43 24.83
C ASN A 103 -0.61 5.11 26.04
N ARG A 104 0.65 4.71 25.80
CA ARG A 104 1.61 4.42 26.88
C ARG A 104 1.95 5.66 27.69
N ILE A 105 2.19 6.79 27.03
CA ILE A 105 2.44 8.08 27.69
C ILE A 105 1.24 8.49 28.55
N LYS A 106 0.01 8.43 28.00
CA LYS A 106 -1.22 8.74 28.75
C LYS A 106 -1.43 7.83 29.97
N SER A 107 -1.06 6.56 29.85
CA SER A 107 -1.18 5.59 30.96
C SER A 107 -0.08 5.71 32.03
N LYS A 108 0.86 6.68 31.91
CA LYS A 108 2.06 6.84 32.76
C LYS A 108 2.96 5.59 32.85
N LYS A 109 2.76 4.60 31.97
CA LYS A 109 3.59 3.38 31.88
C LYS A 109 4.77 3.63 30.96
N ILE A 110 5.70 4.48 31.41
CA ILE A 110 6.92 4.78 30.65
C ILE A 110 7.95 3.69 30.95
N SER A 111 7.99 2.66 30.11
CA SER A 111 9.06 1.65 30.13
C SER A 111 10.32 2.20 29.45
N GLY A 112 11.51 1.79 29.90
CA GLY A 112 12.80 2.12 29.27
C GLY A 112 12.86 1.73 27.79
N LEU A 113 12.05 0.75 27.37
CA LEU A 113 11.91 0.35 25.96
C LEU A 113 11.40 1.50 25.07
N LEU A 114 10.53 2.39 25.59
CA LEU A 114 9.95 3.52 24.83
C LEU A 114 10.98 4.57 24.43
N LYS A 115 12.14 4.64 25.09
CA LYS A 115 13.24 5.54 24.69
C LYS A 115 13.90 5.13 23.37
N LYS A 116 13.74 3.87 22.95
CA LYS A 116 14.23 3.37 21.65
C LYS A 116 13.26 3.64 20.50
N PHE A 117 12.04 4.08 20.80
CA PHE A 117 11.03 4.38 19.78
C PHE A 117 11.21 5.82 19.28
N PRO A 118 10.94 6.08 17.99
CA PRO A 118 10.88 7.45 17.49
C PRO A 118 9.89 8.29 18.30
N SER A 119 10.09 9.61 18.34
CA SER A 119 9.18 10.51 19.04
C SER A 119 7.82 10.60 18.33
N LEU A 120 6.76 11.00 19.03
CA LEU A 120 5.43 11.20 18.44
C LEU A 120 5.47 12.22 17.28
N SER A 121 6.30 13.26 17.37
CA SER A 121 6.47 14.23 16.28
C SER A 121 7.19 13.61 15.09
N THR A 122 8.20 12.76 15.32
CA THR A 122 8.87 12.02 14.24
C THR A 122 7.87 11.10 13.53
N LEU A 123 7.06 10.34 14.26
CA LEU A 123 6.05 9.43 13.69
C LEU A 123 4.99 10.19 12.89
N ASP A 124 4.55 11.36 13.37
CA ASP A 124 3.64 12.23 12.62
C ASP A 124 4.31 12.77 11.33
N SER A 125 5.58 13.22 11.40
CA SER A 125 6.33 13.68 10.24
C SER A 125 6.55 12.58 9.19
N ILE A 126 6.84 11.34 9.61
CA ILE A 126 6.92 10.18 8.71
C ILE A 126 5.61 9.99 7.99
N ASN A 127 4.52 9.96 8.75
CA ASN A 127 3.19 9.83 8.17
C ASN A 127 2.90 10.97 7.18
N HIS A 128 3.36 12.20 7.46
CA HIS A 128 3.17 13.36 6.57
C HIS A 128 3.92 13.22 5.27
N PHE A 129 5.20 12.89 5.36
CA PHE A 129 6.05 12.62 4.23
C PHE A 129 5.48 11.49 3.35
N CYS A 130 5.10 10.37 3.96
CA CYS A 130 4.53 9.23 3.22
C CYS A 130 3.23 9.60 2.51
N LEU A 131 2.34 10.39 3.11
CA LEU A 131 1.14 10.86 2.41
C LEU A 131 1.50 11.77 1.23
N LEU A 132 2.38 12.75 1.44
CA LEU A 132 2.78 13.71 0.41
C LEU A 132 3.43 13.07 -0.81
N ILE A 133 4.18 11.98 -0.64
CA ILE A 133 4.81 11.26 -1.75
C ILE A 133 3.90 10.16 -2.28
N GLY A 134 3.27 9.39 -1.40
CA GLY A 134 2.44 8.24 -1.78
C GLY A 134 1.20 8.63 -2.58
N PHE A 135 0.54 9.74 -2.24
CA PHE A 135 -0.70 10.15 -2.91
C PHE A 135 -0.52 10.63 -4.36
N PRO A 136 0.50 11.46 -4.70
CA PRO A 136 0.82 11.75 -6.10
C PRO A 136 1.14 10.49 -6.90
N LEU A 137 1.92 9.57 -6.33
CA LEU A 137 2.20 8.28 -6.99
C LEU A 137 0.92 7.46 -7.19
N LEU A 138 0.01 7.42 -6.21
CA LEU A 138 -1.30 6.76 -6.35
C LEU A 138 -2.11 7.38 -7.49
N THR A 139 -2.09 8.71 -7.60
CA THR A 139 -2.81 9.45 -8.64
C THR A 139 -2.26 9.15 -10.04
N ILE A 140 -0.93 9.13 -10.18
CA ILE A 140 -0.27 8.74 -11.43
C ILE A 140 -0.58 7.27 -11.76
N GLY A 141 -0.49 6.38 -10.78
CA GLY A 141 -0.86 4.97 -10.93
C GLY A 141 -2.29 4.81 -11.45
N LEU A 142 -3.26 5.49 -10.83
CA LEU A 142 -4.66 5.47 -11.26
C LEU A 142 -4.84 5.99 -12.69
N ALA A 143 -4.18 7.10 -13.05
CA ALA A 143 -4.24 7.67 -14.39
C ALA A 143 -3.67 6.70 -15.45
N LEU A 144 -2.53 6.07 -15.17
CA LEU A 144 -1.94 5.07 -16.05
C LEU A 144 -2.83 3.82 -16.19
N GLY A 145 -3.51 3.42 -15.12
CA GLY A 145 -4.48 2.33 -15.16
C GLY A 145 -5.67 2.63 -16.07
N ILE A 146 -6.17 3.87 -16.06
CA ILE A 146 -7.21 4.35 -16.97
C ILE A 146 -6.72 4.34 -18.42
N ILE A 147 -5.51 4.85 -18.68
CA ILE A 147 -4.90 4.86 -20.03
C ILE A 147 -4.73 3.44 -20.56
N PHE A 148 -4.24 2.52 -19.72
CA PHE A 148 -4.09 1.12 -20.07
C PHE A 148 -5.43 0.47 -20.41
N THR A 149 -6.47 0.74 -19.61
CA THR A 149 -7.82 0.21 -19.84
C THR A 149 -8.39 0.71 -21.18
N LYS A 150 -8.21 2.01 -21.48
CA LYS A 150 -8.59 2.59 -22.77
C LYS A 150 -7.84 1.93 -23.93
N SER A 151 -6.54 1.66 -23.77
CA SER A 151 -5.74 0.99 -24.81
C SER A 151 -6.17 -0.45 -25.08
N LYS A 152 -6.67 -1.19 -24.08
CA LYS A 152 -7.01 -2.62 -24.22
C LYS A 152 -8.48 -2.88 -24.58
N TRP A 153 -9.41 -2.08 -24.04
CA TRP A 153 -10.86 -2.32 -24.18
C TRP A 153 -11.61 -1.15 -24.83
N ASP A 154 -10.90 -0.12 -25.30
CA ASP A 154 -11.46 1.11 -25.89
C ASP A 154 -12.44 1.90 -24.97
N VAL A 155 -12.43 1.61 -23.67
CA VAL A 155 -13.25 2.27 -22.65
C VAL A 155 -12.35 2.78 -21.52
N PHE A 156 -12.64 3.95 -20.96
CA PHE A 156 -11.80 4.56 -19.90
C PHE A 156 -11.92 3.85 -18.54
N LEU A 157 -13.15 3.56 -18.11
CA LEU A 157 -13.45 2.85 -16.87
C LEU A 157 -14.50 1.79 -17.16
N ARG A 158 -14.19 0.56 -16.78
CA ARG A 158 -15.12 -0.58 -16.86
C ARG A 158 -15.89 -0.77 -15.55
N LEU A 159 -15.50 -0.03 -14.50
CA LEU A 159 -15.98 -0.16 -13.12
C LEU A 159 -15.90 -1.62 -12.64
N GLN A 160 -14.85 -2.33 -13.05
CA GLN A 160 -14.55 -3.63 -12.49
C GLN A 160 -14.11 -3.49 -11.02
N GLN A 161 -14.23 -4.56 -10.24
CA GLN A 161 -13.88 -4.59 -8.82
C GLN A 161 -12.56 -3.87 -8.50
N LYS A 162 -11.50 -4.13 -9.28
CA LYS A 162 -10.18 -3.47 -9.14
C LYS A 162 -10.22 -1.95 -9.30
N GLU A 163 -10.98 -1.44 -10.26
CA GLU A 163 -11.10 -0.01 -10.53
C GLU A 163 -11.93 0.68 -9.44
N ILE A 164 -13.01 0.05 -8.99
CA ILE A 164 -13.84 0.54 -7.88
C ILE A 164 -12.98 0.70 -6.61
N TRP A 165 -12.23 -0.32 -6.23
CA TRP A 165 -11.35 -0.26 -5.05
C TRP A 165 -10.22 0.75 -5.19
N ALA A 166 -9.64 0.89 -6.39
CA ALA A 166 -8.63 1.92 -6.64
C ALA A 166 -9.20 3.34 -6.47
N ILE A 167 -10.42 3.59 -6.97
CA ILE A 167 -11.12 4.87 -6.82
C ILE A 167 -11.46 5.14 -5.34
N ILE A 168 -11.98 4.15 -4.61
CA ILE A 168 -12.28 4.28 -3.16
C ILE A 168 -11.01 4.63 -2.39
N THR A 169 -9.91 3.90 -2.64
CA THR A 169 -8.62 4.14 -2.00
C THR A 169 -8.12 5.55 -2.31
N TRP A 170 -8.24 5.99 -3.57
CA TRP A 170 -7.85 7.33 -3.98
C TRP A 170 -8.63 8.41 -3.23
N PHE A 171 -9.96 8.30 -3.15
CA PHE A 171 -10.78 9.26 -2.40
C PHE A 171 -10.46 9.29 -0.91
N LEU A 172 -10.19 8.12 -0.31
CA LEU A 172 -9.79 8.04 1.10
C LEU A 172 -8.49 8.81 1.34
N TYR A 173 -7.45 8.54 0.56
CA TYR A 173 -6.16 9.23 0.72
C TYR A 173 -6.23 10.71 0.31
N ALA A 174 -7.08 11.08 -0.66
CA ALA A 174 -7.36 12.47 -1.00
C ALA A 174 -7.99 13.21 0.19
N PHE A 175 -8.96 12.59 0.87
CA PHE A 175 -9.57 13.14 2.07
C PHE A 175 -8.56 13.29 3.21
N LEU A 176 -7.64 12.33 3.39
CA LEU A 176 -6.57 12.43 4.38
C LEU A 176 -5.60 13.57 4.09
N ILE A 177 -5.15 13.72 2.84
CA ILE A 177 -4.31 14.83 2.39
C ILE A 177 -5.02 16.17 2.61
N TYR A 178 -6.31 16.26 2.22
CA TYR A 178 -7.12 17.45 2.42
C TYR A 178 -7.26 17.79 3.91
N GLY A 179 -7.54 16.81 4.76
CA GLY A 179 -7.57 16.98 6.21
C GLY A 179 -6.22 17.49 6.75
N ARG A 180 -5.11 17.11 6.12
CA ARG A 180 -3.77 17.50 6.57
C ARG A 180 -3.34 18.89 6.12
N LEU A 181 -3.52 19.19 4.84
CA LEU A 181 -3.08 20.44 4.23
C LEU A 181 -4.12 21.55 4.38
N GLY A 182 -5.41 21.22 4.27
CA GLY A 182 -6.51 22.18 4.39
C GLY A 182 -6.94 22.43 5.84
N ILE A 183 -7.15 21.37 6.62
CA ILE A 183 -7.69 21.47 8.00
C ILE A 183 -6.59 21.46 9.07
N GLY A 184 -5.39 20.98 8.74
CA GLY A 184 -4.27 20.89 9.69
C GLY A 184 -4.30 19.68 10.63
N TRP A 185 -4.88 18.56 10.21
CA TRP A 185 -4.89 17.32 10.99
C TRP A 185 -3.46 16.85 11.29
N LYS A 186 -3.18 16.59 12.56
CA LYS A 186 -1.88 16.07 13.04
C LYS A 186 -2.08 15.01 14.10
N GLY A 187 -1.06 14.19 14.31
CA GLY A 187 -1.00 13.21 15.37
C GLY A 187 -2.09 12.14 15.26
N ARG A 188 -2.92 11.99 16.30
CA ARG A 188 -3.89 10.88 16.41
C ARG A 188 -4.82 10.76 15.20
N LYS A 189 -5.37 11.87 14.69
CA LYS A 189 -6.30 11.85 13.56
C LYS A 189 -5.61 11.37 12.27
N ALA A 190 -4.40 11.88 12.00
CA ALA A 190 -3.60 11.46 10.85
C ALA A 190 -3.18 9.99 10.95
N ALA A 191 -2.78 9.55 12.16
CA ALA A 191 -2.41 8.16 12.43
C ALA A 191 -3.58 7.19 12.17
N ILE A 192 -4.77 7.49 12.71
CA ILE A 192 -5.98 6.67 12.46
C ILE A 192 -6.32 6.67 10.97
N GLY A 193 -6.25 7.83 10.32
CA GLY A 193 -6.51 7.95 8.89
C GLY A 193 -5.62 7.03 8.05
N ALA A 194 -4.31 7.08 8.26
CA ALA A 194 -3.37 6.21 7.56
C ALA A 194 -3.60 4.72 7.86
N ILE A 195 -4.03 4.38 9.08
CA ILE A 195 -4.38 3.01 9.43
C ILE A 195 -5.58 2.53 8.62
N VAL A 196 -6.67 3.31 8.63
CA VAL A 196 -7.90 2.98 7.88
C VAL A 196 -7.63 2.90 6.38
N GLY A 197 -6.84 3.84 5.83
CA GLY A 197 -6.48 3.83 4.41
C GLY A 197 -5.72 2.58 3.99
N PHE A 198 -4.76 2.14 4.82
CA PHE A 198 -4.02 0.93 4.51
C PHE A 198 -4.85 -0.34 4.68
N VAL A 199 -5.77 -0.40 5.64
CA VAL A 199 -6.72 -1.51 5.77
C VAL A 199 -7.57 -1.65 4.50
N VAL A 200 -7.98 -0.54 3.88
CA VAL A 200 -8.70 -0.57 2.59
C VAL A 200 -7.82 -1.13 1.46
N ILE A 201 -6.52 -0.79 1.43
CA ILE A 201 -5.57 -1.41 0.47
C ILE A 201 -5.50 -2.92 0.69
N VAL A 202 -5.38 -3.39 1.94
CA VAL A 202 -5.34 -4.83 2.26
C VAL A 202 -6.62 -5.53 1.84
N ILE A 203 -7.79 -4.94 2.12
CA ILE A 203 -9.08 -5.46 1.67
C ILE A 203 -9.12 -5.53 0.14
N THR A 204 -8.54 -4.56 -0.57
CA THR A 204 -8.46 -4.58 -2.04
C THR A 204 -7.68 -5.81 -2.51
N PHE A 205 -6.50 -6.09 -1.94
CA PHE A 205 -5.74 -7.30 -2.30
C PHE A 205 -6.50 -8.60 -2.02
N ILE A 206 -7.16 -8.69 -0.86
CA ILE A 206 -7.95 -9.88 -0.50
C ILE A 206 -9.13 -10.03 -1.45
N ALA A 207 -9.84 -8.95 -1.74
CA ALA A 207 -10.98 -8.95 -2.64
C ALA A 207 -10.57 -9.29 -4.08
N LEU A 208 -9.37 -8.91 -4.52
CA LEU A 208 -8.85 -9.27 -5.84
C LEU A 208 -8.38 -10.72 -5.89
N GLY A 209 -7.68 -11.20 -4.85
CA GLY A 209 -7.12 -12.55 -4.82
C GLY A 209 -8.14 -13.66 -4.58
N TYR A 210 -9.14 -13.43 -3.74
CA TYR A 210 -10.09 -14.48 -3.32
C TYR A 210 -11.46 -14.43 -4.02
N LEU A 211 -11.93 -13.25 -4.47
CA LEU A 211 -13.26 -13.12 -5.09
C LEU A 211 -13.26 -13.23 -6.61
N GLN A 212 -12.10 -13.42 -7.24
CA GLN A 212 -11.98 -13.64 -8.69
C GLN A 212 -11.71 -15.10 -9.04
N ALA A 213 -11.69 -15.99 -8.05
CA ALA A 213 -11.49 -17.43 -8.23
C ALA A 213 -12.75 -18.20 -8.67
N ASP A 214 -13.89 -17.52 -8.92
CA ASP A 214 -15.18 -18.11 -9.34
C ASP A 214 -15.68 -17.58 -10.69
#